data_AF-A0A9R0YZS9-F1
#
_entry.id   AF-A0A9R0YZS9-F1
#
_cell.length_a   1.000
_cell.length_b   1.000
_cell.length_c   1.000
_cell.angle_alpha   90.00
_cell.angle_beta   90.00
_cell.angle_gamma   90.00
#
_symmetry.space_group_name_H-M   'P 1'
#
loop_
_entity.id
_entity.type
_entity.pdbx_description
1 polymer ?
#
loop_
_entity_poly.entity_id
_entity_poly.type
_entity_poly.pdbx_seq_one_letter_code
_entity_poly.pdbx_strand_id
1 'polypeptide(L)'
;MLTFFYTTVGYYVCTMMTVLTVYIFLYGRVYLALSGLDHSISRQARFLGNTALDAALNAQFLVQIGVFTAVPMIMGFILELGLMKAIFSFITMQLQFCSVFFTFSLGTRTHYFGRTILHGGAKYRATGRGFVVRHIKFADNYRLYSRSHFVKALEVALLLIVYIAYGYTKGGSSSFILLTISSWIMVISWLFAPYIFNPSGFEWQKTVEDFDDWTNWLFYKGGVGVKGENSWESWWEEEQAHIQTFRGRILETILSLRFLLFQYGIVYKLKITAHNTSLAVSEELSPLVVLYSTNFHLLR
;
A
#
# COMPACT_ATOMS: atom_id res chain seq x y z
N MET A 1 -22.04 16.95 14.80
CA MET A 1 -21.35 15.83 15.50
C MET A 1 -20.55 14.96 14.53
N LEU A 2 -21.15 14.36 13.50
CA LEU A 2 -20.39 13.57 12.49
C LEU A 2 -19.34 14.38 11.72
N THR A 3 -19.59 15.65 11.40
CA THR A 3 -18.62 16.52 10.70
C THR A 3 -17.32 16.69 11.47
N PHE A 4 -17.37 16.75 12.81
CA PHE A 4 -16.19 16.85 13.67
C PHE A 4 -15.32 15.59 13.57
N PHE A 5 -15.93 14.41 13.50
CA PHE A 5 -15.18 13.17 13.33
C PHE A 5 -14.36 13.18 12.03
N TYR A 6 -14.98 13.57 10.91
CA TYR A 6 -14.33 13.63 9.60
C TYR A 6 -13.26 14.73 9.46
N THR A 7 -13.28 15.76 10.33
CA THR A 7 -12.31 16.86 10.33
C THR A 7 -11.22 16.74 11.40
N THR A 8 -11.23 15.68 12.22
CA THR A 8 -10.33 15.52 13.37
C THR A 8 -9.45 14.27 13.27
N VAL A 9 -8.59 14.09 14.28
CA VAL A 9 -7.66 12.96 14.42
C VAL A 9 -8.36 11.60 14.31
N GLY A 10 -9.62 11.50 14.75
CA GLY A 10 -10.39 10.24 14.69
C GLY A 10 -10.49 9.67 13.28
N TYR A 11 -10.75 10.51 12.27
CA TYR A 11 -10.79 10.07 10.88
C TYR A 11 -9.43 9.57 10.36
N TYR A 12 -8.34 10.23 10.73
CA TYR A 12 -6.99 9.80 10.35
C TYR A 12 -6.60 8.47 11.02
N VAL A 13 -7.02 8.25 12.27
CA VAL A 13 -6.85 6.96 12.96
C VAL A 13 -7.65 5.87 12.26
N CYS A 14 -8.94 6.10 11.97
CA CYS A 14 -9.77 5.10 11.31
C CYS A 14 -9.26 4.75 9.91
N THR A 15 -8.85 5.74 9.11
CA THR A 15 -8.28 5.51 7.77
C THR A 15 -6.98 4.71 7.84
N MET A 16 -6.10 5.03 8.79
CA MET A 16 -4.89 4.25 9.04
C MET A 16 -5.20 2.82 9.45
N MET A 17 -6.16 2.61 10.37
CA MET A 17 -6.59 1.28 10.79
C MET A 17 -7.17 0.46 9.63
N THR A 18 -7.95 1.07 8.75
CA THR A 18 -8.48 0.37 7.55
C THR A 18 -7.35 -0.21 6.70
N VAL A 19 -6.29 0.57 6.43
CA VAL A 19 -5.14 0.12 5.65
C VAL A 19 -4.34 -0.93 6.42
N LEU A 20 -4.07 -0.74 7.72
CA LEU A 20 -3.35 -1.72 8.54
C LEU A 20 -4.07 -3.08 8.56
N THR A 21 -5.40 -3.07 8.63
CA THR A 21 -6.21 -4.30 8.55
C THR A 21 -6.06 -5.01 7.20
N VAL A 22 -5.88 -4.30 6.07
CA VAL A 22 -5.51 -4.93 4.77
C VAL A 22 -4.19 -5.68 4.92
N TYR A 23 -3.18 -5.00 5.47
CA TYR A 23 -1.84 -5.58 5.63
C TYR A 23 -1.87 -6.81 6.53
N ILE A 24 -2.46 -6.71 7.72
CA ILE A 24 -2.56 -7.81 8.68
C ILE A 24 -3.27 -9.01 8.04
N PHE A 25 -4.37 -8.77 7.33
CA PHE A 25 -5.10 -9.83 6.64
C PHE A 25 -4.26 -10.51 5.56
N LEU A 26 -3.64 -9.74 4.65
CA LEU A 26 -2.87 -10.30 3.55
C LEU A 26 -1.62 -11.05 4.05
N TYR A 27 -0.89 -10.48 5.00
CA TYR A 27 0.23 -11.17 5.65
C TYR A 27 -0.23 -12.43 6.38
N GLY A 28 -1.37 -12.38 7.09
CA GLY A 28 -1.96 -13.54 7.76
C GLY A 28 -2.34 -14.64 6.76
N ARG A 29 -3.01 -14.30 5.65
CA ARG A 29 -3.38 -15.26 4.60
C ARG A 29 -2.15 -15.87 3.93
N VAL A 30 -1.14 -15.06 3.61
CA VAL A 30 0.13 -15.55 3.05
C VAL A 30 0.86 -16.47 4.03
N TYR A 31 0.91 -16.12 5.31
CA TYR A 31 1.50 -16.99 6.34
C TYR A 31 0.78 -18.35 6.44
N LEU A 32 -0.55 -18.36 6.45
CA LEU A 32 -1.35 -19.59 6.47
C LEU A 32 -1.12 -20.44 5.21
N ALA A 33 -1.07 -19.79 4.04
CA ALA A 33 -0.80 -20.43 2.75
C ALA A 33 0.59 -21.09 2.71
N LEU A 34 1.62 -20.35 3.14
CA LEU A 34 3.02 -20.81 3.11
C LEU A 34 3.33 -21.83 4.20
N SER A 35 2.69 -21.77 5.37
CA SER A 35 2.83 -22.80 6.42
C SER A 35 2.13 -24.12 6.06
N GLY A 36 1.19 -24.12 5.11
CA GLY A 36 0.37 -25.28 4.78
C GLY A 36 -0.73 -25.58 5.81
N LEU A 37 -0.88 -24.73 6.83
CA LEU A 37 -1.92 -24.84 7.86
C LEU A 37 -3.29 -24.39 7.36
N ASP A 38 -3.35 -23.67 6.23
CA ASP A 38 -4.61 -23.14 5.68
C ASP A 38 -5.66 -24.25 5.47
N HIS A 39 -5.24 -25.43 4.99
CA HIS A 39 -6.15 -26.56 4.76
C HIS A 39 -6.59 -27.24 6.07
N SER A 40 -5.69 -27.44 7.04
CA SER A 40 -6.01 -28.10 8.30
C SER A 40 -6.88 -27.23 9.20
N ILE A 41 -6.57 -25.94 9.31
CA ILE A 41 -7.36 -24.96 10.07
C ILE A 41 -8.74 -24.79 9.44
N SER A 42 -8.82 -24.64 8.11
CA SER A 42 -10.11 -24.54 7.42
C SER A 42 -10.97 -25.80 7.60
N ARG A 43 -10.36 -26.99 7.71
CA ARG A 43 -11.09 -28.24 7.97
C ARG A 43 -11.55 -28.33 9.43
N GLN A 44 -10.67 -27.99 10.38
CA GLN A 44 -10.99 -28.03 11.81
C GLN A 44 -12.04 -26.99 12.19
N ALA A 45 -11.98 -25.77 11.64
CA ALA A 45 -12.98 -24.73 11.85
C ALA A 45 -14.38 -25.16 11.36
N ARG A 46 -14.45 -25.98 10.29
CA ARG A 46 -15.70 -26.59 9.83
C ARG A 46 -16.23 -27.62 10.82
N PHE A 47 -15.37 -28.50 11.33
CA PHE A 47 -15.76 -29.50 12.32
C PHE A 47 -16.26 -28.86 13.62
N LEU A 48 -15.65 -27.73 14.03
CA LEU A 48 -16.05 -26.97 15.19
C LEU A 48 -17.27 -26.05 14.94
N GLY A 49 -17.80 -26.00 13.71
CA GLY A 49 -18.96 -25.17 13.38
C GLY A 49 -18.75 -23.67 13.63
N ASN A 50 -17.50 -23.17 13.56
CA ASN A 50 -17.19 -21.79 13.93
C ASN A 50 -17.53 -20.80 12.80
N THR A 51 -18.83 -20.64 12.55
CA THR A 51 -19.42 -19.66 11.63
C THR A 51 -19.02 -18.23 12.00
N ALA A 52 -18.73 -17.95 13.27
CA ALA A 52 -18.26 -16.63 13.71
C ALA A 52 -16.86 -16.30 13.18
N LEU A 53 -15.93 -17.26 13.15
CA LEU A 53 -14.60 -17.07 12.57
C LEU A 53 -14.69 -16.87 11.05
N ASP A 54 -15.50 -17.69 10.36
CA ASP A 54 -15.73 -17.55 8.91
C ASP A 54 -16.38 -16.18 8.61
N ALA A 55 -17.37 -15.76 9.40
CA ALA A 55 -18.03 -14.46 9.26
C ALA A 55 -17.09 -13.28 9.56
N ALA A 56 -16.23 -13.37 10.57
CA ALA A 56 -15.28 -12.31 10.92
C ALA A 56 -14.21 -12.13 9.82
N LEU A 57 -13.70 -13.24 9.26
CA LEU A 57 -12.74 -13.21 8.16
C LEU A 57 -13.37 -12.66 6.86
N ASN A 58 -14.64 -12.96 6.62
CA ASN A 58 -15.38 -12.45 5.46
C ASN A 58 -15.93 -11.02 5.67
N ALA A 59 -16.18 -10.58 6.91
CA ALA A 59 -16.65 -9.22 7.23
C ALA A 59 -15.63 -8.15 6.82
N GLN A 60 -14.35 -8.51 6.76
CA GLN A 60 -13.31 -7.64 6.23
C GLN A 60 -13.60 -7.16 4.81
N PHE A 61 -14.19 -8.00 3.94
CA PHE A 61 -14.62 -7.61 2.60
C PHE A 61 -15.73 -6.55 2.63
N LEU A 62 -16.73 -6.71 3.50
CA LEU A 62 -17.85 -5.76 3.61
C LEU A 62 -17.45 -4.40 4.17
N VAL A 63 -16.46 -4.38 5.07
CA VAL A 63 -15.95 -3.14 5.69
C VAL A 63 -14.87 -2.46 4.81
N GLN A 64 -14.11 -3.21 4.00
CA GLN A 64 -13.05 -2.68 3.14
C GLN A 64 -13.48 -2.27 1.74
N ILE A 65 -14.54 -2.85 1.17
CA ILE A 65 -15.13 -2.21 0.00
C ILE A 65 -15.62 -0.86 0.51
N GLY A 66 -15.16 0.22 -0.13
CA GLY A 66 -15.55 1.59 0.20
C GLY A 66 -17.06 1.86 0.24
N VAL A 67 -17.93 0.85 0.06
CA VAL A 67 -19.37 0.87 0.33
C VAL A 67 -19.66 1.43 1.71
N PHE A 68 -19.07 0.91 2.80
CA PHE A 68 -19.39 1.43 4.15
C PHE A 68 -18.94 2.88 4.35
N THR A 69 -17.83 3.29 3.74
CA THR A 69 -17.37 4.68 3.75
C THR A 69 -18.12 5.58 2.76
N ALA A 70 -18.74 5.01 1.73
CA ALA A 70 -19.54 5.72 0.72
C ALA A 70 -21.00 5.86 1.15
N VAL A 71 -21.50 5.01 2.05
CA VAL A 71 -22.86 5.11 2.60
C VAL A 71 -23.16 6.51 3.15
N PRO A 72 -22.31 7.15 3.98
CA PRO A 72 -22.54 8.52 4.43
C PRO A 72 -22.67 9.52 3.28
N MET A 73 -21.84 9.39 2.24
CA MET A 73 -21.87 10.27 1.06
C MET A 73 -23.16 10.07 0.26
N ILE A 74 -23.54 8.81 0.00
CA ILE A 74 -24.76 8.46 -0.73
C ILE A 74 -25.99 8.94 0.04
N MET A 75 -26.03 8.75 1.36
CA MET A 75 -27.10 9.27 2.22
C MET A 75 -27.19 10.79 2.17
N GLY A 76 -26.05 11.50 2.20
CA GLY A 76 -25.99 12.94 2.01
C GLY A 76 -26.63 13.39 0.70
N PHE A 77 -26.26 12.75 -0.42
CA PHE A 77 -26.86 13.06 -1.71
C PHE A 77 -28.34 12.72 -1.80
N ILE A 78 -28.79 11.63 -1.18
CA ILE A 78 -30.22 11.29 -1.15
C ILE A 78 -31.00 12.38 -0.40
N LEU A 79 -30.47 12.87 0.72
CA LEU A 79 -31.09 13.93 1.51
C LEU A 79 -31.09 15.28 0.80
N GLU A 80 -30.01 15.64 0.10
CA GLU A 80 -29.86 16.94 -0.56
C GLU A 80 -30.54 17.03 -1.93
N LEU A 81 -30.49 15.95 -2.72
CA LEU A 81 -30.87 15.96 -4.14
C LEU A 81 -32.06 15.04 -4.46
N GLY A 82 -32.46 14.18 -3.52
CA GLY A 82 -33.42 13.11 -3.73
C GLY A 82 -32.81 11.86 -4.38
N LEU A 83 -33.49 10.72 -4.25
CA LEU A 83 -32.97 9.39 -4.62
C LEU A 83 -32.48 9.29 -6.08
N MET A 84 -33.30 9.73 -7.04
CA MET A 84 -32.96 9.58 -8.47
C MET A 84 -31.72 10.41 -8.85
N LYS A 85 -31.64 11.68 -8.41
CA LYS A 85 -30.48 12.52 -8.68
C LYS A 85 -29.23 12.00 -7.96
N ALA A 86 -29.37 11.44 -6.76
CA ALA A 86 -28.27 10.82 -6.04
C ALA A 86 -27.68 9.63 -6.81
N ILE A 87 -28.51 8.78 -7.43
CA ILE A 87 -28.05 7.66 -8.26
C ILE A 87 -27.26 8.15 -9.47
N PHE A 88 -27.79 9.11 -10.24
CA PHE A 88 -27.08 9.67 -11.39
C PHE A 88 -25.77 10.37 -11.00
N SER A 89 -25.78 11.11 -9.88
CA SER A 89 -24.58 11.76 -9.35
C SER A 89 -23.53 10.75 -8.95
N PHE A 90 -23.93 9.67 -8.26
CA PHE A 90 -23.03 8.59 -7.88
C PHE A 90 -22.40 7.91 -9.11
N ILE A 91 -23.20 7.54 -10.11
CA ILE A 91 -22.69 6.95 -11.36
C ILE A 91 -21.70 7.90 -12.05
N THR A 92 -22.05 9.18 -12.16
CA THR A 92 -21.17 10.20 -12.76
C THR A 92 -19.84 10.30 -12.01
N MET A 93 -19.86 10.29 -10.68
CA MET A 93 -18.65 10.29 -9.87
C MET A 93 -17.80 9.03 -10.07
N GLN A 94 -18.43 7.85 -10.21
CA GLN A 94 -17.68 6.62 -10.50
C GLN A 94 -17.00 6.69 -11.88
N LEU A 95 -17.69 7.22 -12.90
CA LEU A 95 -17.11 7.44 -14.23
C LEU A 95 -15.96 8.47 -14.21
N GLN A 96 -15.97 9.40 -13.26
CA GLN A 96 -14.87 10.34 -12.99
C GLN A 96 -13.74 9.74 -12.14
N PHE A 97 -13.74 8.41 -11.93
CA PHE A 97 -12.72 7.69 -11.16
C PHE A 97 -12.62 8.10 -9.69
N CYS A 98 -13.72 8.56 -9.10
CA CYS A 98 -13.82 8.92 -7.69
C CYS A 98 -13.29 7.83 -6.73
N SER A 99 -13.59 6.55 -7.00
CA SER A 99 -13.08 5.43 -6.20
C SER A 99 -11.55 5.31 -6.26
N VAL A 100 -10.94 5.54 -7.42
CA VAL A 100 -9.48 5.53 -7.60
C VAL A 100 -8.86 6.69 -6.82
N PHE A 101 -9.43 7.89 -6.96
CA PHE A 101 -8.97 9.09 -6.26
C PHE A 101 -9.02 8.94 -4.74
N PHE A 102 -10.14 8.46 -4.18
CA PHE A 102 -10.28 8.32 -2.74
C PHE A 102 -9.43 7.17 -2.18
N THR A 103 -9.26 6.08 -2.92
CA THR A 103 -8.36 4.98 -2.52
C THR A 103 -6.90 5.43 -2.52
N PHE A 104 -6.50 6.24 -3.51
CA PHE A 104 -5.19 6.89 -3.51
C PHE A 104 -5.03 7.86 -2.33
N SER A 105 -6.02 8.72 -2.09
CA SER A 105 -6.03 9.66 -0.96
C SER A 105 -5.90 8.95 0.40
N LEU A 106 -6.50 7.76 0.54
CA LEU A 106 -6.37 6.92 1.74
C LEU A 106 -4.90 6.53 2.01
N GLY A 107 -4.14 6.22 0.95
CA GLY A 107 -2.71 5.88 1.03
C GLY A 107 -1.88 7.07 1.52
N THR A 108 -2.13 8.26 0.96
CA THR A 108 -1.47 9.51 1.36
C THR A 108 -1.72 9.80 2.84
N ARG A 109 -2.99 9.82 3.27
CA ARG A 109 -3.36 10.10 4.67
C ARG A 109 -2.72 9.10 5.63
N THR A 110 -2.83 7.81 5.32
CA THR A 110 -2.27 6.74 6.17
C THR A 110 -0.75 6.84 6.27
N HIS A 111 -0.04 7.06 5.15
CA HIS A 111 1.41 7.11 5.16
C HIS A 111 1.93 8.28 6.00
N TYR A 112 1.46 9.50 5.74
CA TYR A 112 2.01 10.68 6.41
C TYR A 112 1.52 10.82 7.86
N PHE A 113 0.29 10.39 8.15
CA PHE A 113 -0.19 10.30 9.53
C PHE A 113 0.61 9.27 10.34
N GLY A 114 0.79 8.05 9.80
CA GLY A 114 1.59 7.00 10.44
C GLY A 114 3.05 7.41 10.63
N ARG A 115 3.68 8.04 9.62
CA ARG A 115 5.04 8.59 9.73
C ARG A 115 5.16 9.60 10.87
N THR A 116 4.17 10.49 11.00
CA THR A 116 4.15 11.51 12.07
C THR A 116 4.03 10.86 13.45
N ILE A 117 3.23 9.80 13.61
CA ILE A 117 3.10 9.06 14.88
C ILE A 117 4.41 8.34 15.25
N LEU A 118 5.01 7.66 14.28
CA LEU A 118 6.18 6.81 14.52
C LEU A 118 7.45 7.64 14.74
N HIS A 119 7.69 8.60 13.85
CA HIS A 119 8.96 9.31 13.72
C HIS A 119 8.89 10.79 14.07
N GLY A 120 7.68 11.36 14.15
CA GLY A 120 7.50 12.81 14.24
C GLY A 120 7.88 13.52 12.94
N GLY A 121 7.99 14.84 13.00
CA GLY A 121 8.46 15.67 11.89
C GLY A 121 7.43 15.87 10.77
N ALA A 122 6.49 16.79 10.99
CA ALA A 122 5.60 17.24 9.92
C ALA A 122 6.38 18.13 8.93
N LYS A 123 6.38 17.75 7.65
CA LYS A 123 6.96 18.56 6.57
C LYS A 123 5.85 19.27 5.83
N TYR A 124 5.85 20.60 5.87
CA TYR A 124 4.98 21.38 4.99
C TYR A 124 5.44 21.23 3.54
N ARG A 125 4.51 20.85 2.66
CA ARG A 125 4.70 20.90 1.21
C ARG A 125 3.77 21.99 0.69
N ALA A 126 4.36 23.06 0.15
CA ALA A 126 3.60 24.13 -0.47
C ALA A 126 2.81 23.55 -1.66
N THR A 127 1.49 23.76 -1.66
CA THR A 127 0.61 23.31 -2.75
C THR A 127 0.66 24.22 -3.98
N GLY A 128 1.46 25.29 -3.94
CA GLY A 128 1.59 26.27 -5.01
C GLY A 128 0.29 27.05 -5.29
N ARG A 129 0.42 28.23 -5.88
CA ARG A 129 -0.69 28.92 -6.56
C ARG A 129 -0.40 28.85 -8.06
N GLY A 130 -0.45 27.64 -8.60
CA GLY A 130 -0.18 27.37 -10.02
C GLY A 130 -1.46 27.17 -10.82
N PHE A 131 -1.32 27.10 -12.15
CA PHE A 131 -2.39 26.58 -13.00
C PHE A 131 -2.74 25.15 -12.57
N VAL A 132 -4.03 24.90 -12.32
CA VAL A 132 -4.56 23.61 -11.83
C VAL A 132 -4.29 22.47 -12.81
N VAL A 133 -4.08 22.79 -14.10
CA VAL A 133 -3.84 21.83 -15.19
C VAL A 133 -2.36 21.83 -15.56
N ARG A 134 -1.48 21.46 -14.63
CA ARG A 134 -0.04 21.32 -14.88
C ARG A 134 0.35 19.85 -14.91
N HIS A 135 1.06 19.45 -15.97
CA HIS A 135 1.67 18.14 -16.06
C HIS A 135 2.79 17.97 -15.02
N ILE A 136 2.77 16.85 -14.30
CA ILE A 136 3.80 16.46 -13.32
C ILE A 136 4.71 15.41 -13.96
N LYS A 137 6.02 15.66 -13.96
CA LYS A 137 7.02 14.76 -14.52
C LYS A 137 7.11 13.44 -13.75
N PHE A 138 7.60 12.38 -14.40
CA PHE A 138 7.80 11.08 -13.76
C PHE A 138 8.76 11.12 -12.55
N ALA A 139 9.85 11.90 -12.61
CA ALA A 139 10.75 12.09 -11.47
C ALA A 139 10.04 12.69 -10.26
N ASP A 140 9.20 13.70 -10.46
CA ASP A 140 8.43 14.31 -9.37
C ASP A 140 7.38 13.36 -8.79
N ASN A 141 6.66 12.63 -9.66
CA ASN A 141 5.70 11.61 -9.24
C ASN A 141 6.39 10.51 -8.41
N TYR A 142 7.55 10.02 -8.85
CA TYR A 142 8.33 9.04 -8.12
C TYR A 142 8.75 9.56 -6.75
N ARG A 143 9.27 10.78 -6.67
CA ARG A 143 9.72 11.39 -5.42
C ARG A 143 8.58 11.63 -4.42
N LEU A 144 7.38 11.97 -4.91
CA LEU A 144 6.20 12.22 -4.08
C LEU A 144 5.54 10.92 -3.58
N TYR A 145 5.50 9.89 -4.43
CA TYR A 145 4.63 8.74 -4.22
C TYR A 145 5.34 7.40 -4.04
N SER A 146 6.65 7.30 -4.22
CA SER A 146 7.40 6.04 -4.08
C SER A 146 7.18 5.36 -2.72
N ARG A 147 7.47 6.05 -1.61
CA ARG A 147 7.33 5.51 -0.23
C ARG A 147 5.90 5.47 0.28
N SER A 148 5.06 6.40 -0.19
CA SER A 148 3.68 6.52 0.26
C SER A 148 2.73 5.56 -0.46
N HIS A 149 3.01 5.22 -1.71
CA HIS A 149 2.12 4.42 -2.56
C HIS A 149 2.87 3.30 -3.30
N PHE A 150 3.89 3.58 -4.12
CA PHE A 150 4.40 2.59 -5.07
C PHE A 150 5.02 1.36 -4.40
N VAL A 151 5.92 1.54 -3.44
CA VAL A 151 6.54 0.42 -2.70
C VAL A 151 5.46 -0.38 -1.96
N LYS A 152 4.51 0.32 -1.34
CA LYS A 152 3.39 -0.29 -0.61
C LYS A 152 2.44 -1.07 -1.52
N ALA A 153 2.16 -0.54 -2.71
CA ALA A 153 1.32 -1.21 -3.70
C ALA A 153 1.99 -2.45 -4.27
N LEU A 154 3.29 -2.39 -4.53
CA LEU A 154 4.08 -3.56 -4.96
C LEU A 154 4.14 -4.62 -3.85
N GLU A 155 4.28 -4.22 -2.58
CA GLU A 155 4.21 -5.13 -1.43
C GLU A 155 2.85 -5.84 -1.35
N VAL A 156 1.75 -5.09 -1.45
CA VAL A 156 0.38 -5.65 -1.46
C VAL A 156 0.15 -6.55 -2.70
N ALA A 157 0.62 -6.14 -3.87
CA ALA A 157 0.52 -6.93 -5.10
C ALA A 157 1.26 -8.26 -4.96
N LEU A 158 2.46 -8.25 -4.39
CA LEU A 158 3.24 -9.45 -4.12
C LEU A 158 2.50 -10.39 -3.15
N LEU A 159 1.96 -9.86 -2.05
CA LEU A 159 1.14 -10.65 -1.11
C LEU A 159 -0.05 -11.31 -1.82
N LEU A 160 -0.75 -10.56 -2.68
CA LEU A 160 -1.87 -11.07 -3.44
C LEU A 160 -1.46 -12.16 -4.43
N ILE A 161 -0.35 -11.99 -5.15
CA ILE A 161 0.18 -13.01 -6.07
C ILE A 161 0.54 -14.28 -5.32
N VAL A 162 1.22 -14.17 -4.18
CA VAL A 162 1.56 -15.34 -3.34
C VAL A 162 0.30 -16.01 -2.82
N TYR A 163 -0.71 -15.24 -2.42
CA TYR A 163 -1.98 -15.78 -1.98
C TYR A 163 -2.76 -16.47 -3.12
N ILE A 164 -2.70 -15.97 -4.36
CA ILE A 164 -3.23 -16.66 -5.55
C ILE A 164 -2.51 -17.99 -5.77
N ALA A 165 -1.18 -17.97 -5.70
CA ALA A 165 -0.35 -19.13 -6.04
C ALA A 165 -0.44 -20.27 -4.99
N TYR A 166 -0.57 -19.93 -3.70
CA TYR A 166 -0.45 -20.90 -2.61
C TYR A 166 -1.65 -20.96 -1.65
N GLY A 167 -2.59 -20.02 -1.72
CA GLY A 167 -3.72 -19.92 -0.82
C GLY A 167 -4.82 -20.95 -1.08
N TYR A 168 -5.51 -21.36 -0.01
CA TYR A 168 -6.69 -22.21 -0.10
C TYR A 168 -7.96 -21.43 0.29
N THR A 169 -8.94 -21.36 -0.61
CA THR A 169 -10.25 -20.73 -0.36
C THR A 169 -11.40 -21.71 -0.56
N LYS A 170 -12.31 -21.72 0.42
CA LYS A 170 -13.56 -22.50 0.38
C LYS A 170 -14.51 -21.85 -0.63
N GLY A 171 -14.59 -22.43 -1.83
CA GLY A 171 -15.30 -21.86 -2.98
C GLY A 171 -14.42 -21.69 -4.22
N GLY A 172 -13.13 -22.04 -4.13
CA GLY A 172 -12.20 -21.95 -5.26
C GLY A 172 -11.93 -20.50 -5.66
N SER A 173 -11.81 -20.28 -6.97
CA SER A 173 -11.41 -18.99 -7.54
C SER A 173 -12.41 -17.85 -7.30
N SER A 174 -13.72 -18.13 -7.21
CA SER A 174 -14.74 -17.09 -7.03
C SER A 174 -14.68 -16.45 -5.63
N SER A 175 -14.53 -17.26 -4.59
CA SER A 175 -14.33 -16.78 -3.22
C SER A 175 -13.03 -15.99 -3.09
N PHE A 176 -11.97 -16.43 -3.77
CA PHE A 176 -10.71 -15.68 -3.82
C PHE A 176 -10.88 -14.29 -4.45
N ILE A 177 -11.54 -14.21 -5.62
CA ILE A 177 -11.78 -12.94 -6.32
C ILE A 177 -12.57 -12.00 -5.42
N LEU A 178 -13.66 -12.47 -4.82
CA LEU A 178 -14.46 -11.67 -3.89
C LEU A 178 -13.58 -11.15 -2.75
N LEU A 179 -12.80 -12.01 -2.09
CA LEU A 179 -11.97 -11.59 -0.95
C LEU A 179 -10.86 -10.58 -1.30
N THR A 180 -10.40 -10.55 -2.54
CA THR A 180 -9.20 -9.80 -2.93
C THR A 180 -9.43 -8.64 -3.89
N ILE A 181 -10.60 -8.53 -4.51
CA ILE A 181 -10.90 -7.50 -5.51
C ILE A 181 -10.70 -6.08 -4.97
N SER A 182 -11.06 -5.82 -3.71
CA SER A 182 -10.84 -4.53 -3.05
C SER A 182 -9.34 -4.21 -2.91
N SER A 183 -8.53 -5.21 -2.60
CA SER A 183 -7.07 -5.07 -2.48
C SER A 183 -6.42 -4.86 -3.85
N TRP A 184 -6.91 -5.52 -4.90
CA TRP A 184 -6.46 -5.27 -6.27
C TRP A 184 -6.83 -3.85 -6.76
N ILE A 185 -8.05 -3.38 -6.46
CA ILE A 185 -8.43 -1.99 -6.74
C ILE A 185 -7.52 -1.01 -5.98
N MET A 186 -7.14 -1.32 -4.73
CA MET A 186 -6.17 -0.53 -3.97
C MET A 186 -4.79 -0.49 -4.64
N VAL A 187 -4.25 -1.63 -5.06
CA VAL A 187 -2.97 -1.72 -5.77
C VAL A 187 -3.01 -0.87 -7.04
N ILE A 188 -4.03 -1.04 -7.88
CA ILE A 188 -4.17 -0.30 -9.13
C ILE A 188 -4.30 1.19 -8.84
N SER A 189 -5.09 1.58 -7.84
CA SER A 189 -5.27 2.99 -7.49
C SER A 189 -3.96 3.62 -7.00
N TRP A 190 -3.20 2.92 -6.17
CA TRP A 190 -1.93 3.42 -5.63
C TRP A 190 -0.82 3.52 -6.68
N LEU A 191 -0.81 2.64 -7.69
CA LEU A 191 0.16 2.69 -8.78
C LEU A 191 -0.21 3.72 -9.84
N PHE A 192 -1.49 3.77 -10.24
CA PHE A 192 -1.88 4.46 -11.48
C PHE A 192 -2.56 5.81 -11.28
N ALA A 193 -3.11 6.13 -10.10
CA ALA A 193 -3.79 7.42 -9.89
C ALA A 193 -2.91 8.64 -10.21
N PRO A 194 -1.61 8.70 -9.86
CA PRO A 194 -0.75 9.83 -10.22
C PRO A 194 -0.62 10.06 -11.73
N TYR A 195 -0.87 9.04 -12.55
CA TYR A 195 -0.78 9.13 -14.01
C TYR A 195 -2.16 9.38 -14.63
N ILE A 196 -3.21 8.73 -14.12
CA ILE A 196 -4.61 8.91 -14.55
C ILE A 196 -5.07 10.35 -14.36
N PHE A 197 -4.71 10.97 -13.24
CA PHE A 197 -5.11 12.35 -12.93
C PHE A 197 -4.06 13.39 -13.38
N ASN A 198 -3.03 12.98 -14.14
CA ASN A 198 -2.02 13.88 -14.66
C ASN A 198 -2.41 14.36 -16.06
N PRO A 199 -2.57 15.68 -16.29
CA PRO A 199 -2.79 16.23 -17.63
C PRO A 199 -1.68 15.76 -18.58
N SER A 200 -2.01 15.29 -19.79
CA SER A 200 -1.03 14.70 -20.73
C SER A 200 -0.22 13.52 -20.18
N GLY A 201 -0.66 12.87 -19.09
CA GLY A 201 0.05 11.76 -18.44
C GLY A 201 0.28 10.51 -19.30
N PHE A 202 -0.48 10.37 -20.39
CA PHE A 202 -0.36 9.26 -21.35
C PHE A 202 -0.12 9.75 -22.79
N GLU A 203 0.22 11.02 -22.97
CA GLU A 203 0.63 11.53 -24.28
C GLU A 203 2.00 10.95 -24.62
N TRP A 204 2.13 10.27 -25.76
CA TRP A 204 3.33 9.50 -26.09
C TRP A 204 4.60 10.33 -26.04
N GLN A 205 4.59 11.51 -26.67
CA GLN A 205 5.76 12.39 -26.68
C GLN A 205 6.17 12.79 -25.27
N LYS A 206 5.21 13.21 -24.44
CA LYS A 206 5.46 13.57 -23.03
C LYS A 206 5.97 12.39 -22.21
N THR A 207 5.41 11.22 -22.44
CA THR A 207 5.82 9.98 -21.76
C THR A 207 7.28 9.63 -22.04
N VAL A 208 7.72 9.79 -23.29
CA VAL A 208 9.13 9.55 -23.66
C VAL A 208 10.05 10.61 -23.06
N GLU A 209 9.67 11.89 -23.14
CA GLU A 209 10.41 13.01 -22.52
C GLU A 209 10.58 12.81 -21.00
N ASP A 210 9.49 12.44 -20.32
CA ASP A 210 9.47 12.20 -18.88
C ASP A 210 10.27 10.97 -18.47
N PHE A 211 10.26 9.92 -19.30
CA PHE A 211 11.04 8.71 -19.04
C PHE A 211 12.54 8.98 -19.17
N ASP A 212 12.96 9.77 -20.16
CA ASP A 212 14.35 10.21 -20.30
C ASP A 212 14.78 11.11 -19.13
N ASP A 213 13.97 12.11 -18.76
CA ASP A 213 14.19 12.97 -17.59
C ASP A 213 14.33 12.16 -16.29
N TRP A 214 13.43 11.19 -16.07
CA TRP A 214 13.47 10.29 -14.92
C TRP A 214 14.72 9.41 -14.92
N THR A 215 15.11 8.86 -16.07
CA THR A 215 16.30 8.01 -16.21
C THR A 215 17.57 8.83 -15.94
N ASN A 216 17.64 10.04 -16.48
CA ASN A 216 18.75 10.96 -16.22
C ASN A 216 18.84 11.32 -14.73
N TRP A 217 17.72 11.65 -14.08
CA TRP A 217 17.65 11.89 -12.63
C TRP A 217 18.08 10.68 -11.80
N LEU A 218 17.69 9.47 -12.21
CA LEU A 218 18.01 8.21 -11.53
C LEU A 218 19.52 7.90 -11.57
N PHE A 219 20.15 8.11 -12.72
CA PHE A 219 21.56 7.79 -12.93
C PHE A 219 22.51 8.99 -12.74
N TYR A 220 21.98 10.16 -12.38
CA TYR A 220 22.79 11.33 -12.11
C TYR A 220 23.71 11.10 -10.89
N LYS A 221 24.99 10.92 -11.17
CA LYS A 221 26.06 10.87 -10.16
C LYS A 221 26.36 12.30 -9.71
N GLY A 222 25.71 12.72 -8.63
CA GLY A 222 25.90 14.04 -8.05
C GLY A 222 27.22 14.20 -7.27
N GLY A 223 27.51 15.44 -6.88
CA GLY A 223 28.53 15.79 -5.90
C GLY A 223 27.92 16.19 -4.54
N VAL A 224 28.76 16.60 -3.59
CA VAL A 224 28.31 17.06 -2.27
C VAL A 224 27.38 18.27 -2.39
N GLY A 225 26.18 18.21 -1.78
CA GLY A 225 25.21 19.31 -1.76
C GLY A 225 24.21 19.35 -2.91
N VAL A 226 24.16 18.32 -3.77
CA VAL A 226 23.09 18.18 -4.76
C VAL A 226 21.74 17.97 -4.07
N LYS A 227 20.69 18.64 -4.57
CA LYS A 227 19.32 18.50 -4.05
C LYS A 227 18.66 17.24 -4.60
N GLY A 228 17.73 16.65 -3.86
CA GLY A 228 16.95 15.50 -4.31
C GLY A 228 16.09 15.74 -5.57
N GLU A 229 15.89 16.99 -5.99
CA GLU A 229 15.26 17.33 -7.27
C GLU A 229 16.12 16.93 -8.48
N ASN A 230 17.44 16.86 -8.30
CA ASN A 230 18.40 16.67 -9.38
C ASN A 230 19.07 15.29 -9.36
N SER A 231 19.04 14.58 -8.24
CA SER A 231 19.64 13.25 -8.10
C SER A 231 18.78 12.34 -7.24
N TRP A 232 18.63 11.08 -7.68
CA TRP A 232 18.00 10.03 -6.90
C TRP A 232 18.74 9.75 -5.59
N GLU A 233 20.09 9.77 -5.60
CA GLU A 233 20.90 9.50 -4.40
C GLU A 233 20.60 10.53 -3.31
N SER A 234 20.65 11.82 -3.65
CA SER A 234 20.31 12.90 -2.72
C SER A 234 18.86 12.85 -2.25
N TRP A 235 17.92 12.49 -3.13
CA TRP A 235 16.51 12.31 -2.74
C TRP A 235 16.34 11.16 -1.76
N TRP A 236 17.03 10.05 -1.98
CA TRP A 236 16.97 8.88 -1.10
C TRP A 236 17.47 9.22 0.31
N GLU A 237 18.58 9.94 0.42
CA GLU A 237 19.10 10.44 1.71
C GLU A 237 18.10 11.36 2.41
N GLU A 238 17.53 12.34 1.68
CA GLU A 238 16.52 13.26 2.21
C GLU A 238 15.26 12.51 2.69
N GLU A 239 14.81 11.51 1.94
CA GLU A 239 13.61 10.75 2.26
C GLU A 239 13.82 9.89 3.53
N GLN A 240 15.03 9.32 3.69
CA GLN A 240 15.41 8.46 4.81
C GLN A 240 15.89 9.21 6.06
N ALA A 241 15.99 10.54 6.02
CA ALA A 241 16.49 11.34 7.14
C ALA A 241 15.80 11.05 8.49
N HIS A 242 14.50 10.72 8.47
CA HIS A 242 13.73 10.40 9.67
C HIS A 242 14.16 9.08 10.36
N ILE A 243 14.71 8.13 9.59
CA ILE A 243 15.20 6.84 10.10
C ILE A 243 16.53 7.00 10.82
N GLN A 244 17.29 8.07 10.54
CA GLN A 244 18.64 8.24 11.12
C GLN A 244 18.64 8.40 12.64
N THR A 245 17.49 8.75 13.25
CA THR A 245 17.32 8.83 14.70
C THR A 245 17.33 7.43 15.35
N PHE A 246 17.82 7.32 16.60
CA PHE A 246 17.87 6.02 17.30
C PHE A 246 16.48 5.35 17.40
N ARG A 247 15.46 6.13 17.77
CA ARG A 247 14.06 5.67 17.79
C ARG A 247 13.58 5.24 16.40
N GLY A 248 13.88 6.02 15.37
CA GLY A 248 13.51 5.72 13.99
C GLY A 248 14.08 4.39 13.52
N ARG A 249 15.37 4.12 13.79
CA ARG A 249 16.01 2.84 13.48
C ARG A 249 15.32 1.67 14.17
N ILE A 250 15.05 1.77 15.47
CA ILE A 250 14.38 0.68 16.21
C ILE A 250 13.00 0.38 15.63
N LEU A 251 12.19 1.43 15.41
CA LEU A 251 10.83 1.26 14.89
C LEU A 251 10.83 0.68 13.47
N GLU A 252 11.71 1.15 12.59
CA GLU A 252 11.81 0.62 11.23
C GLU A 252 12.36 -0.81 11.19
N THR A 253 13.29 -1.17 12.09
CA THR A 253 13.72 -2.56 12.25
C THR A 253 12.55 -3.45 12.64
N ILE A 254 11.75 -3.05 13.65
CA ILE A 254 10.55 -3.79 14.07
C ILE A 254 9.55 -3.93 12.91
N LEU A 255 9.28 -2.84 12.18
CA LEU A 255 8.37 -2.85 11.04
C LEU A 255 8.87 -3.69 9.87
N SER A 256 10.19 -3.82 9.70
CA SER A 256 10.84 -4.60 8.66
C SER A 256 10.84 -6.10 8.97
N LEU A 257 10.66 -6.51 10.23
CA LEU A 257 10.51 -7.94 10.60
C LEU A 257 9.35 -8.62 9.86
N ARG A 258 8.35 -7.87 9.38
CA ARG A 258 7.25 -8.43 8.58
C ARG A 258 7.74 -9.12 7.31
N PHE A 259 8.86 -8.67 6.73
CA PHE A 259 9.43 -9.29 5.54
C PHE A 259 10.06 -10.66 5.81
N LEU A 260 10.39 -10.98 7.08
CA LEU A 260 10.88 -12.31 7.46
C LEU A 260 9.83 -13.40 7.21
N LEU A 261 8.53 -13.07 7.24
CA LEU A 261 7.45 -14.03 6.92
C LEU A 261 7.56 -14.53 5.48
N PHE A 262 7.87 -13.64 4.53
CA PHE A 262 8.08 -14.02 3.14
C PHE A 262 9.29 -14.94 2.99
N GLN A 263 10.39 -14.57 3.64
CA GLN A 263 11.63 -15.32 3.59
C GLN A 263 11.48 -16.72 4.18
N TYR A 264 10.87 -16.83 5.37
CA TYR A 264 10.53 -18.11 5.99
C TYR A 264 9.65 -18.96 5.07
N GLY A 265 8.61 -18.36 4.49
CA GLY A 265 7.67 -19.08 3.64
C GLY A 265 8.27 -19.56 2.31
N ILE A 266 9.17 -18.77 1.69
CA ILE A 266 9.92 -19.15 0.49
C ILE A 266 10.85 -20.33 0.79
N VAL A 267 11.65 -20.25 1.86
CA VAL A 267 12.59 -21.32 2.25
C VAL A 267 11.85 -22.63 2.55
N TYR A 268 10.76 -22.55 3.33
CA TYR A 268 9.98 -23.72 3.73
C TYR A 268 9.24 -24.38 2.56
N LYS A 269 8.64 -23.59 1.65
CA LYS A 269 7.86 -24.13 0.52
C LYS A 269 8.72 -24.57 -0.67
N LEU A 270 9.79 -23.85 -0.99
CA LEU A 270 10.65 -24.21 -2.12
C LEU A 270 11.62 -25.35 -1.79
N LYS A 271 11.64 -25.84 -0.54
CA LYS A 271 12.55 -26.90 -0.06
C LYS A 271 14.01 -26.66 -0.49
N ILE A 272 14.42 -25.38 -0.56
CA ILE A 272 15.74 -24.98 -1.05
C ILE A 272 16.83 -25.61 -0.19
N THR A 273 16.55 -25.79 1.11
CA THR A 273 17.40 -26.55 2.01
C THR A 273 16.90 -27.99 2.05
N ALA A 274 17.57 -28.88 1.30
CA ALA A 274 17.37 -30.31 1.43
C ALA A 274 17.59 -30.73 2.89
N HIS A 275 16.49 -31.08 3.57
CA HIS A 275 16.42 -31.64 4.93
C HIS A 275 16.84 -30.78 6.14
N ASN A 276 17.39 -29.58 5.98
CA ASN A 276 17.78 -28.70 7.10
C ASN A 276 16.83 -27.49 7.24
N THR A 277 15.88 -27.56 8.17
CA THR A 277 14.91 -26.49 8.47
C THR A 277 15.37 -25.57 9.61
N SER A 278 16.68 -25.37 9.78
CA SER A 278 17.19 -24.55 10.88
C SER A 278 16.97 -23.06 10.61
N LEU A 279 16.55 -22.33 11.65
CA LEU A 279 16.34 -20.88 11.61
C LEU A 279 17.58 -20.12 11.10
N ALA A 280 18.78 -20.66 11.36
CA ALA A 280 20.06 -20.09 10.95
C ALA A 280 20.22 -19.93 9.42
N VAL A 281 19.70 -20.86 8.61
CA VAL A 281 19.76 -20.76 7.13
C VAL A 281 18.79 -19.68 6.62
N SER A 282 17.68 -19.46 7.34
CA SER A 282 16.81 -18.32 7.07
C SER A 282 17.43 -17.00 7.52
N GLU A 283 18.30 -16.99 8.54
CA GLU A 283 19.01 -15.78 8.97
C GLU A 283 20.15 -15.36 8.01
N GLU A 284 20.78 -16.26 7.26
CA GLU A 284 21.83 -15.87 6.29
C GLU A 284 21.31 -15.06 5.09
N LEU A 285 20.05 -15.24 4.70
CA LEU A 285 19.37 -14.41 3.70
C LEU A 285 18.82 -13.08 4.27
N SER A 286 18.81 -12.93 5.61
CA SER A 286 18.19 -11.80 6.34
C SER A 286 18.91 -10.47 6.10
N PRO A 287 20.27 -10.41 6.13
CA PRO A 287 20.99 -9.19 5.83
C PRO A 287 20.69 -8.69 4.42
N LEU A 288 20.57 -9.55 3.40
CA LEU A 288 20.38 -9.07 2.03
C LEU A 288 19.04 -8.36 1.83
N VAL A 289 17.91 -8.93 2.28
CA VAL A 289 16.59 -8.29 2.09
C VAL A 289 16.40 -7.09 3.02
N VAL A 290 16.95 -7.13 4.24
CA VAL A 290 16.86 -6.02 5.20
C VAL A 290 17.84 -4.90 4.82
N LEU A 291 19.08 -5.18 4.38
CA LEU A 291 20.02 -4.17 3.87
C LEU A 291 19.49 -3.50 2.59
N TYR A 292 18.88 -4.24 1.66
CA TYR A 292 18.28 -3.64 0.47
C TYR A 292 17.10 -2.69 0.80
N SER A 293 16.39 -2.91 1.92
CA SER A 293 15.27 -2.07 2.33
C SER A 293 15.63 -0.93 3.29
N THR A 294 16.75 -1.03 4.03
CA THR A 294 17.12 -0.06 5.08
C THR A 294 18.50 0.58 4.96
N ASN A 295 19.47 0.03 4.23
CA ASN A 295 20.83 0.57 4.19
C ASN A 295 21.56 0.29 2.88
N PHE A 296 21.39 1.15 1.89
CA PHE A 296 22.26 1.18 0.71
C PHE A 296 23.64 1.84 1.00
N HIS A 297 23.83 2.44 2.19
CA HIS A 297 25.05 3.16 2.55
C HIS A 297 26.25 2.27 2.91
N LEU A 298 26.07 0.95 3.10
CA LEU A 298 27.16 0.05 3.51
C LEU A 298 27.82 -0.69 2.33
N LEU A 299 27.43 -0.40 1.09
CA LEU A 299 28.01 -0.98 -0.13
C LEU A 299 28.84 0.04 -0.93
N ARG A 300 29.32 1.11 -0.29
CA ARG A 300 30.35 2.02 -0.82
C ARG A 300 31.53 2.10 0.14
#